data_AF-Q1W0X8-F1
#
_entry.id   AF-Q1W0X8-F1
#
_cell.length_a   1.000
_cell.length_b   1.000
_cell.length_c   1.000
_cell.angle_alpha   90.00
_cell.angle_beta   90.00
_cell.angle_gamma   90.00
#
_symmetry.space_group_name_H-M   'P 1'
#
loop_
_entity.id
_entity.type
_entity.pdbx_description
1 polymer ?
#
loop_
_entity_poly.entity_id
_entity_poly.type
_entity_poly.pdbx_seq_one_letter_code
_entity_poly.pdbx_strand_id
1 'polypeptide(L)'
;AEGKVSRGVNQGGLDYYHKLIDALLEKNITPFVTLFHWDLPQTLQDEYEGFLDRQIIQDFKDYADLCFKEFGGKVKHWITINQLYTVPTRGYAIGTDAPGRCS
;
A
#
# COMPACT_ATOMS: atom_id res chain seq x y z
N ALA A 1 -2.39 12.24 -3.66
CA ALA A 1 -1.99 11.10 -4.51
C ALA A 1 -3.26 10.53 -5.13
N GLU A 2 -3.27 10.25 -6.43
CA GLU A 2 -4.51 9.90 -7.16
C GLU A 2 -4.91 8.41 -7.07
N GLY A 3 -4.20 7.64 -6.24
CA GLY A 3 -4.56 6.27 -5.85
C GLY A 3 -4.35 5.19 -6.91
N LYS A 4 -4.07 5.54 -8.17
CA LYS A 4 -3.91 4.59 -9.29
C LYS A 4 -2.63 4.85 -10.06
N VAL A 5 -1.92 3.77 -10.44
CA VAL A 5 -0.70 3.85 -11.27
C VAL A 5 -0.99 4.47 -12.63
N SER A 6 -2.16 4.20 -13.21
CA SER A 6 -2.60 4.76 -14.49
C SER A 6 -2.73 6.29 -14.51
N ARG A 7 -2.79 6.92 -13.33
CA ARG A 7 -2.84 8.38 -13.16
C ARG A 7 -1.47 9.01 -12.91
N GLY A 8 -0.42 8.23 -13.09
CA GLY A 8 0.96 8.65 -12.91
C GLY A 8 1.56 8.18 -11.60
N VAL A 9 2.89 8.16 -11.57
CA VAL A 9 3.69 7.70 -10.43
C VAL A 9 4.45 8.89 -9.84
N ASN A 10 4.42 9.03 -8.52
CA ASN A 10 5.17 10.08 -7.84
C ASN A 10 6.65 9.70 -7.76
N GLN A 11 7.45 10.30 -8.65
CA GLN A 11 8.90 10.05 -8.70
C GLN A 11 9.61 10.41 -7.38
N GLY A 12 9.22 11.49 -6.72
CA GLY A 12 9.81 11.87 -5.42
C GLY A 12 9.55 10.83 -4.32
N GLY A 13 8.41 10.14 -4.38
CA GLY A 13 8.10 9.00 -3.50
C GLY A 13 8.99 7.80 -3.79
N LEU A 14 9.18 7.46 -5.07
CA LEU A 14 10.11 6.39 -5.47
C LEU A 14 11.54 6.69 -5.03
N ASP A 15 12.02 7.91 -5.27
CA ASP A 15 13.37 8.33 -4.92
C ASP A 15 13.62 8.25 -3.41
N TYR A 16 12.61 8.60 -2.60
CA TYR A 16 12.66 8.45 -1.15
C TYR A 16 12.86 6.98 -0.74
N TYR A 17 12.02 6.07 -1.27
CA TYR A 17 12.11 4.65 -0.90
C TYR A 17 13.37 3.98 -1.44
N HIS A 18 13.85 4.36 -2.63
CA HIS A 18 15.15 3.90 -3.13
C HIS A 18 16.28 4.30 -2.16
N LYS A 19 16.35 5.57 -1.76
CA LYS A 19 17.35 6.06 -0.80
C LYS A 19 17.26 5.36 0.54
N LEU A 20 16.05 5.14 1.06
CA LEU A 20 15.83 4.44 2.32
C LEU A 20 16.32 2.98 2.25
N ILE A 21 15.92 2.25 1.20
CA ILE A 21 16.31 0.86 1.01
C ILE A 21 17.84 0.75 0.85
N ASP A 22 18.45 1.63 0.06
CA ASP A 22 19.90 1.67 -0.12
C ASP A 22 20.62 1.92 1.21
N ALA A 23 20.16 2.89 2.00
CA ALA A 23 20.74 3.17 3.31
C ALA A 23 20.61 1.99 4.29
N LEU A 24 19.51 1.22 4.24
CA LEU A 24 19.36 0.00 5.05
C LEU A 24 20.37 -1.06 4.64
N LEU A 25 20.52 -1.30 3.33
CA LEU A 25 21.45 -2.29 2.79
C LEU A 25 22.90 -1.93 3.06
N GLU A 26 23.28 -0.66 2.93
CA GLU A 26 24.62 -0.14 3.31
C GLU A 26 24.95 -0.39 4.78
N LYS A 27 23.93 -0.50 5.64
CA LYS A 27 24.06 -0.82 7.07
C LYS A 27 23.87 -2.31 7.37
N ASN A 28 23.83 -3.17 6.35
CA ASN A 28 23.57 -4.61 6.48
C ASN A 28 22.24 -4.93 7.16
N ILE A 29 21.23 -4.06 7.03
CA ILE A 29 19.88 -4.29 7.52
C ILE A 29 19.04 -4.86 6.37
N THR A 30 18.55 -6.09 6.53
CA THR A 30 17.69 -6.73 5.53
C THR A 30 16.30 -6.08 5.54
N PRO A 31 15.84 -5.48 4.43
CA PRO A 31 14.52 -4.86 4.37
C PRO A 31 13.40 -5.90 4.28
N PHE A 32 12.39 -5.75 5.14
CA PHE A 32 11.11 -6.46 5.08
C PHE A 32 10.03 -5.43 4.77
N VAL A 33 9.56 -5.40 3.53
CA VAL A 33 8.65 -4.35 3.06
C VAL A 33 7.21 -4.83 3.15
N THR A 34 6.37 -4.02 3.79
CA THR A 34 4.91 -4.18 3.80
C THR A 34 4.31 -3.27 2.76
N LEU A 35 3.49 -3.80 1.83
CA LEU A 35 2.87 -3.02 0.76
C LEU A 35 1.72 -2.16 1.27
N PHE A 36 0.90 -2.69 2.18
CA PHE A 36 -0.27 -2.01 2.71
C PHE A 36 -0.36 -2.11 4.23
N HIS A 37 -0.51 -0.94 4.87
CA HIS A 37 -0.61 -0.82 6.32
C HIS A 37 -1.73 0.17 6.69
N TRP A 38 -2.95 -0.16 6.26
CA TRP A 38 -4.19 0.55 6.61
C TRP A 38 -4.29 1.97 6.03
N ASP A 39 -3.52 2.23 4.98
CA ASP A 39 -3.30 3.53 4.35
C ASP A 39 -3.91 3.57 2.95
N LEU A 40 -5.17 3.16 2.82
CA LEU A 40 -5.90 3.20 1.55
C LEU A 40 -5.96 4.64 1.04
N PRO A 41 -5.60 4.91 -0.24
CA PRO A 41 -5.76 6.24 -0.81
C PRO A 41 -7.22 6.70 -0.76
N GLN A 42 -7.46 7.89 -0.19
CA GLN A 42 -8.81 8.45 -0.02
C GLN A 42 -9.59 8.50 -1.35
N THR A 43 -8.91 8.77 -2.46
CA THR A 43 -9.56 8.80 -3.79
C THR A 43 -10.22 7.48 -4.18
N LEU A 44 -9.67 6.33 -3.76
CA LEU A 44 -10.27 5.02 -4.02
C LEU A 44 -11.48 4.78 -3.10
N GLN A 45 -11.42 5.26 -1.86
CA GLN A 45 -12.55 5.24 -0.95
C GLN A 45 -13.71 6.09 -1.49
N ASP A 46 -13.43 7.28 -2.00
CA ASP A 46 -14.43 8.20 -2.54
C ASP A 46 -15.03 7.73 -3.87
N GLU A 47 -14.24 7.08 -4.73
CA GLU A 47 -14.69 6.63 -6.06
C GLU A 47 -15.58 5.39 -6.03
N TYR A 48 -15.26 4.41 -5.19
CA TYR A 48 -15.91 3.10 -5.21
C TYR A 48 -16.02 2.43 -3.84
N GLU A 49 -15.97 3.19 -2.74
CA GLU A 49 -16.02 2.67 -1.37
C GLU A 49 -14.83 1.74 -1.00
N GLY A 50 -13.70 1.85 -1.69
CA GLY A 50 -12.45 1.20 -1.32
C GLY A 50 -12.55 -0.34 -1.32
N PHE A 51 -12.32 -0.95 -0.16
CA PHE A 51 -12.30 -2.42 -0.02
C PHE A 51 -13.67 -3.09 -0.17
N LEU A 52 -14.75 -2.32 -0.29
CA LEU A 52 -16.09 -2.86 -0.53
C LEU A 52 -16.37 -3.16 -2.00
N ASP A 53 -15.56 -2.63 -2.93
CA ASP A 53 -15.68 -2.90 -4.36
C ASP A 53 -14.49 -3.72 -4.87
N ARG A 54 -14.73 -4.66 -5.79
CA ARG A 54 -13.71 -5.55 -6.35
C ARG A 54 -12.70 -4.84 -7.26
N GLN A 55 -12.97 -3.62 -7.71
CA GLN A 55 -12.02 -2.78 -8.45
C GLN A 55 -10.70 -2.60 -7.69
N ILE A 56 -10.74 -2.62 -6.34
CA ILE A 56 -9.56 -2.53 -5.49
C ILE A 56 -8.50 -3.61 -5.79
N ILE A 57 -8.94 -4.78 -6.29
CA ILE A 57 -8.04 -5.90 -6.59
C ILE A 57 -7.07 -5.50 -7.71
N GLN A 58 -7.58 -4.84 -8.76
CA GLN A 58 -6.75 -4.42 -9.88
C GLN A 58 -5.83 -3.26 -9.49
N ASP A 59 -6.36 -2.25 -8.80
CA ASP A 59 -5.57 -1.10 -8.36
C ASP A 59 -4.44 -1.51 -7.40
N PHE A 60 -4.72 -2.44 -6.47
CA PHE A 60 -3.70 -2.97 -5.56
C PHE A 60 -2.66 -3.83 -6.30
N LYS A 61 -3.09 -4.63 -7.28
CA LYS A 61 -2.16 -5.41 -8.12
C LYS A 61 -1.22 -4.48 -8.89
N ASP A 62 -1.74 -3.43 -9.53
CA ASP A 62 -0.91 -2.50 -10.31
C ASP A 62 0.10 -1.76 -9.42
N TYR A 63 -0.31 -1.37 -8.21
CA TYR A 63 0.59 -0.82 -7.19
C TYR A 63 1.68 -1.82 -6.78
N ALA A 64 1.32 -3.07 -6.49
CA ALA A 64 2.27 -4.11 -6.12
C ALA A 64 3.27 -4.41 -7.26
N ASP A 65 2.79 -4.51 -8.50
CA ASP A 65 3.62 -4.71 -9.69
C ASP A 65 4.65 -3.59 -9.86
N LEU A 66 4.24 -2.33 -9.64
CA LEU A 66 5.16 -1.18 -9.62
C LEU A 66 6.22 -1.33 -8.51
N CYS A 67 5.83 -1.63 -7.27
CA CYS A 67 6.77 -1.81 -6.17
C CYS A 67 7.76 -2.95 -6.43
N PHE A 68 7.30 -4.09 -6.96
CA PHE A 68 8.18 -5.21 -7.30
C PHE A 68 9.14 -4.87 -8.44
N LYS A 69 8.68 -4.13 -9.45
CA LYS A 69 9.52 -3.65 -10.54
C LYS A 69 10.61 -2.70 -10.04
N GLU A 70 10.25 -1.73 -9.22
CA GLU A 70 11.18 -0.70 -8.72
C GLU A 70 12.16 -1.26 -7.69
N PHE A 71 11.67 -2.03 -6.71
CA PHE A 71 12.46 -2.39 -5.54
C PHE A 71 12.83 -3.87 -5.47
N GLY A 72 12.24 -4.74 -6.30
CA GLY A 72 12.45 -6.20 -6.25
C GLY A 72 13.88 -6.65 -6.53
N GLY A 73 14.70 -5.79 -7.15
CA GLY A 73 16.14 -6.00 -7.26
C GLY A 73 16.82 -6.05 -5.88
N LYS A 74 16.40 -5.18 -4.96
CA LYS A 74 17.00 -4.93 -3.63
C LYS A 74 16.25 -5.62 -2.48
N VAL A 75 14.92 -5.73 -2.58
CA VAL A 75 14.04 -6.27 -1.53
C VAL A 75 13.61 -7.70 -1.88
N LYS A 76 13.83 -8.63 -0.94
CA LYS A 76 13.48 -10.06 -1.11
C LYS A 76 12.40 -10.56 -0.15
N HIS A 77 12.08 -9.79 0.90
CA HIS A 77 11.06 -10.13 1.88
C HIS A 77 9.90 -9.15 1.79
N TRP A 78 8.73 -9.67 1.44
CA TRP A 78 7.53 -8.90 1.18
C TRP A 78 6.37 -9.37 2.02
N ILE A 79 5.58 -8.41 2.52
CA ILE A 79 4.31 -8.62 3.21
C ILE A 79 3.27 -7.85 2.41
N THR A 80 2.19 -8.50 1.99
CA THR A 80 1.16 -7.85 1.18
C THR A 80 0.31 -6.91 2.04
N ILE A 81 -0.37 -7.45 3.05
CA ILE A 81 -1.31 -6.72 3.90
C ILE A 81 -0.95 -6.98 5.35
N ASN A 82 -0.62 -5.92 6.09
CA ASN A 82 -0.44 -6.03 7.53
C ASN A 82 -1.79 -6.20 8.24
N GLN A 83 -1.88 -7.20 9.12
CA GLN A 83 -3.02 -7.41 10.02
C GLN A 83 -4.37 -7.32 9.30
N LEU A 84 -4.60 -8.26 8.37
CA LEU A 84 -5.83 -8.38 7.56
C LEU A 84 -7.14 -8.30 8.35
N TYR A 85 -7.13 -8.66 9.64
CA TYR A 85 -8.31 -8.55 10.50
C TYR A 85 -8.73 -7.11 10.78
N THR A 86 -7.78 -6.18 10.88
CA THR A 86 -8.03 -4.81 11.36
C THR A 86 -8.94 -4.04 10.41
N VAL A 87 -8.66 -4.07 9.10
CA VAL A 87 -9.44 -3.31 8.10
C VAL A 87 -10.93 -3.67 8.11
N PRO A 88 -11.36 -4.93 7.90
CA PRO A 88 -12.78 -5.27 7.88
C PRO A 88 -13.46 -5.07 9.24
N THR A 89 -12.76 -5.31 10.36
CA THR A 89 -13.40 -5.22 11.68
C THR A 89 -13.43 -3.81 12.22
N ARG A 90 -12.27 -3.16 12.37
CA ARG A 90 -12.18 -1.83 12.98
C ARG A 90 -12.56 -0.73 11.99
N GLY A 91 -12.35 -0.94 10.68
CA GLY A 91 -12.71 0.02 9.63
C GLY A 91 -14.18 -0.02 9.18
N TYR A 92 -14.79 -1.21 9.13
CA TYR A 92 -16.13 -1.40 8.54
C TYR A 92 -17.20 -2.03 9.45
N ALA A 93 -16.83 -2.72 10.53
CA ALA A 93 -17.80 -3.28 11.46
C ALA A 93 -17.97 -2.40 12.71
N ILE A 94 -16.87 -2.06 13.37
CA ILE A 94 -16.86 -1.27 14.61
C ILE A 94 -16.77 0.24 14.29
N GLY A 95 -16.07 0.62 13.21
CA GLY A 95 -15.90 2.01 12.79
C GLY A 95 -14.95 2.84 13.67
N THR A 96 -14.05 2.20 14.42
CA THR A 96 -13.06 2.90 15.27
C THR A 96 -11.81 3.36 14.53
N ASP A 97 -11.51 2.74 13.38
CA ASP A 97 -10.38 3.12 12.51
C ASP A 97 -10.92 3.56 11.15
N ALA A 98 -10.08 4.20 10.32
CA ALA A 98 -10.46 4.54 8.94
C ALA A 98 -10.94 3.30 8.16
N PRO A 99 -11.97 3.42 7.30
CA PRO A 99 -12.71 4.64 6.95
C PRO A 99 -13.79 5.06 7.98
N GLY A 100 -13.93 4.36 9.11
CA GLY A 100 -14.87 4.72 10.18
C GLY A 100 -16.33 4.43 9.83
N ARG A 101 -16.57 3.44 8.95
CA ARG A 101 -17.92 3.04 8.55
C ARG A 101 -18.44 2.02 9.55
N CYS A 102 -19.57 2.32 10.18
CA CYS A 102 -20.38 1.34 10.90
C CYS A 102 -21.72 1.20 10.17
N SER A 103 -22.22 -0.03 10.07
CA SER A 103 -23.54 -0.36 9.52
C SER A 103 -24.50 -0.76 10.62
#